data_AF-A0A3C1KJV9-F1
#
_entry.id   AF-A0A3C1KJV9-F1
#
_cell.length_a   1.000
_cell.length_b   1.000
_cell.length_c   1.000
_cell.angle_alpha   90.00
_cell.angle_beta   90.00
_cell.angle_gamma   90.00
#
_symmetry.space_group_name_H-M   'P 1'
#
loop_
_entity.id
_entity.type
_entity.pdbx_description
1 polymer ?
#
loop_
_entity_poly.entity_id
_entity_poly.type
_entity_poly.pdbx_seq_one_letter_code
_entity_poly.pdbx_strand_id
1 'polypeptide(L)'
;MSHEEERLSTSALARALEIPVQQLFVTLKDYGWIRRHADNWLLTQKGEYEGGMYRDSKRFGRYIVWPGALVQHPLLSAIESNQRITASQMRRYYPRLQPRQLNRALAELGLQRHSILGWELTDFGRHLGGQQVESDSTGAFYVSWPHEIVDHPVIHRELERLSGQPECAEQNREAEHAGAALESAEPDLFAQVEAEPASRSVQASSGCSGIDGHQTGSPLQAVVCNWLYLAQLAHATRRALPVEEPLWADFYLPAGSVYIDCWDDEAAPPKLAARLRNKEVCKAEGLRYLEVNAADVERLDEVLGRGLLAFGIRC
;
A
#
# COMPACT_ATOMS: atom_id res chain seq x y z
N MET A 1 4.94 -22.91 -47.97
CA MET A 1 5.40 -23.32 -46.63
C MET A 1 4.51 -22.60 -45.64
N SER A 2 3.38 -23.22 -45.30
CA SER A 2 2.34 -22.64 -44.44
C SER A 2 2.84 -22.65 -43.01
N HIS A 3 3.07 -21.47 -42.41
CA HIS A 3 3.16 -21.35 -40.97
C HIS A 3 1.86 -21.89 -40.39
N GLU A 4 1.90 -23.04 -39.71
CA GLU A 4 0.82 -23.42 -38.81
C GLU A 4 0.81 -22.36 -37.70
N GLU A 5 -0.02 -21.34 -37.88
CA GLU A 5 -0.29 -20.36 -36.83
C GLU A 5 -0.69 -21.13 -35.58
N GLU A 6 0.00 -20.85 -34.48
CA GLU A 6 -0.23 -21.53 -33.21
C GLU A 6 -1.69 -21.30 -32.79
N ARG A 7 -2.52 -22.35 -32.89
CA ARG A 7 -3.96 -22.26 -32.60
C ARG A 7 -4.22 -22.59 -31.15
N LEU A 8 -4.76 -21.60 -30.43
CA LEU A 8 -5.08 -21.70 -29.02
C LEU A 8 -6.56 -22.06 -28.83
N SER A 9 -6.88 -22.94 -27.89
CA SER A 9 -8.27 -23.11 -27.46
C SER A 9 -8.75 -21.85 -26.74
N THR A 10 -10.06 -21.59 -26.65
CA THR A 10 -10.57 -20.42 -25.92
C THR A 10 -10.05 -20.33 -24.48
N SER A 11 -9.86 -21.48 -23.81
CA SER A 11 -9.26 -21.52 -22.47
C SER A 11 -7.76 -21.22 -22.46
N ALA A 12 -7.03 -21.62 -23.51
CA ALA A 12 -5.61 -21.32 -23.65
C ALA A 12 -5.40 -19.85 -24.04
N LEU A 13 -6.28 -19.30 -24.89
CA LEU A 13 -6.32 -17.89 -25.24
C LEU A 13 -6.61 -17.02 -24.01
N ALA A 14 -7.56 -17.41 -23.17
CA ALA A 14 -7.81 -16.72 -21.91
C ALA A 14 -6.59 -16.70 -20.98
N ARG A 15 -5.82 -17.80 -20.92
CA ARG A 15 -4.56 -17.83 -20.15
C ARG A 15 -3.48 -16.96 -20.77
N ALA A 16 -3.37 -16.93 -22.10
CA ALA A 16 -2.43 -16.09 -22.81
C ALA A 16 -2.73 -14.58 -22.63
N LEU A 17 -4.01 -14.23 -22.50
CA LEU A 17 -4.51 -12.89 -22.19
C LEU A 17 -4.58 -12.60 -20.67
N GLU A 18 -4.17 -13.54 -19.82
CA GLU A 18 -4.31 -13.46 -18.35
C GLU A 18 -5.72 -13.12 -17.80
N ILE A 19 -6.77 -13.32 -18.60
CA ILE A 19 -8.16 -13.05 -18.21
C ILE A 19 -8.88 -14.32 -17.72
N PRO A 20 -9.87 -14.20 -16.81
CA PRO A 20 -10.74 -15.31 -16.44
C PRO A 20 -11.43 -15.90 -17.67
N VAL A 21 -11.38 -17.23 -17.80
CA VAL A 21 -11.97 -17.96 -18.95
C VAL A 21 -13.43 -17.58 -19.17
N GLN A 22 -14.21 -17.44 -18.08
CA GLN A 22 -15.62 -17.04 -18.15
C GLN A 22 -15.82 -15.64 -18.75
N GLN A 23 -14.94 -14.68 -18.43
CA GLN A 23 -15.00 -13.32 -18.95
C GLN A 23 -14.74 -13.30 -20.45
N LEU A 24 -13.75 -14.06 -20.94
CA LEU A 24 -13.52 -14.18 -22.38
C LEU A 24 -14.74 -14.76 -23.11
N PHE A 25 -15.41 -15.78 -22.55
CA PHE A 25 -16.63 -16.33 -23.15
C PHE A 25 -17.79 -15.33 -23.20
N VAL A 26 -17.96 -14.51 -22.16
CA VAL A 26 -18.97 -13.44 -22.15
C VAL A 26 -18.66 -12.43 -23.24
N THR A 27 -17.41 -11.98 -23.33
CA THR A 27 -17.06 -10.96 -24.31
C THR A 27 -17.14 -11.46 -25.75
N LEU A 28 -16.68 -12.67 -26.03
CA LEU A 28 -16.84 -13.31 -27.35
C LEU A 28 -18.32 -13.46 -27.74
N LYS A 29 -19.19 -13.67 -26.75
CA LYS A 29 -20.64 -13.71 -26.96
C LYS A 29 -21.21 -12.32 -27.23
N ASP A 30 -20.77 -11.30 -26.49
CA ASP A 30 -21.27 -9.92 -26.61
C ASP A 30 -20.85 -9.28 -27.94
N TYR A 31 -19.63 -9.56 -28.42
CA TYR A 31 -19.20 -9.21 -29.78
C TYR A 31 -19.86 -10.08 -30.86
N GLY A 32 -20.63 -11.10 -30.45
CA GLY A 32 -21.37 -11.98 -31.33
C GLY A 32 -20.49 -12.92 -32.14
N TRP A 33 -19.26 -13.21 -31.69
CA TRP A 33 -18.35 -14.16 -32.33
C TRP A 33 -18.77 -15.59 -32.03
N ILE A 34 -19.27 -15.84 -30.83
CA ILE A 34 -19.85 -17.11 -30.41
C ILE A 34 -21.30 -16.92 -29.94
N ARG A 35 -22.10 -17.97 -30.05
CA ARG A 35 -23.48 -18.00 -29.54
C ARG A 35 -23.69 -19.28 -28.75
N ARG A 36 -24.39 -19.18 -27.62
CA ARG A 36 -24.82 -20.35 -26.87
C ARG A 36 -26.09 -20.92 -27.50
N HIS A 37 -26.07 -22.20 -27.86
CA HIS A 37 -27.25 -22.93 -28.32
C HIS A 37 -27.37 -24.23 -27.51
N ALA A 38 -28.44 -24.33 -26.72
CA ALA A 38 -28.60 -25.34 -25.68
C ALA A 38 -27.38 -25.37 -24.73
N ASP A 39 -26.63 -26.48 -24.73
CA ASP A 39 -25.47 -26.71 -23.87
C ASP A 39 -24.11 -26.50 -24.54
N ASN A 40 -24.09 -26.11 -25.83
CA ASN A 40 -22.85 -25.96 -26.59
C ASN A 40 -22.64 -24.51 -27.09
N TRP A 41 -21.36 -24.13 -27.20
CA TRP A 41 -20.94 -22.89 -27.84
C TRP A 41 -20.77 -23.11 -29.33
N LEU A 42 -21.52 -22.36 -30.12
CA LEU A 42 -21.43 -22.34 -31.58
C LEU A 42 -20.67 -21.11 -32.03
N LEU A 43 -19.74 -21.31 -32.95
CA LEU A 43 -19.09 -20.25 -33.70
C LEU A 43 -20.08 -19.63 -34.69
N THR A 44 -20.08 -18.30 -34.78
CA THR A 44 -20.89 -17.54 -35.75
C THR A 44 -20.05 -17.15 -36.98
N GLN A 45 -20.70 -16.65 -38.03
CA GLN A 45 -19.98 -16.11 -39.20
C GLN A 45 -18.99 -14.99 -38.85
N LYS A 46 -19.30 -14.16 -37.83
CA LYS A 46 -18.35 -13.14 -37.34
C LYS A 46 -17.13 -13.78 -36.68
N GLY A 47 -17.34 -14.83 -35.89
CA GLY A 47 -16.23 -15.57 -35.28
C GLY A 47 -15.37 -16.32 -36.30
N GLU A 48 -15.98 -16.85 -37.37
CA GLU A 48 -15.24 -17.46 -38.50
C GLU A 48 -14.41 -16.42 -39.26
N TYR A 49 -14.93 -15.21 -39.44
CA TYR A 49 -14.21 -14.09 -40.06
C TYR A 49 -12.94 -13.72 -39.28
N GLU A 50 -13.00 -13.75 -37.95
CA GLU A 50 -11.85 -13.51 -37.05
C GLU A 50 -10.93 -14.73 -36.89
N GLY A 51 -11.09 -15.75 -37.74
CA GLY A 51 -10.21 -16.93 -37.79
C GLY A 51 -10.58 -18.05 -36.82
N GLY A 52 -11.75 -18.00 -36.17
CA GLY A 52 -12.25 -19.09 -35.35
C GLY A 52 -12.52 -20.35 -36.17
N MET A 53 -12.17 -21.52 -35.63
CA MET A 53 -12.42 -22.83 -36.26
C MET A 53 -12.81 -23.88 -35.23
N TYR A 54 -13.48 -24.94 -35.69
CA TYR A 54 -13.74 -26.11 -34.86
C TYR A 54 -12.57 -27.09 -34.90
N ARG A 55 -12.20 -27.63 -33.73
CA ARG A 55 -11.29 -28.76 -33.58
C ARG A 55 -11.96 -29.86 -32.78
N ASP A 56 -11.92 -31.08 -33.29
CA ASP A 56 -12.48 -32.25 -32.61
C ASP A 56 -11.39 -32.93 -31.76
N SER A 57 -11.69 -33.25 -30.50
CA SER A 57 -10.82 -34.05 -29.63
C SER A 57 -11.58 -35.22 -29.02
N LYS A 58 -10.91 -36.38 -28.93
CA LYS A 58 -11.45 -37.60 -28.32
C LYS A 58 -11.84 -37.42 -26.84
N ARG A 59 -11.28 -36.44 -26.14
CA ARG A 59 -11.49 -36.22 -24.69
C ARG A 59 -12.48 -35.10 -24.35
N PHE A 60 -12.62 -34.10 -25.21
CA PHE A 60 -13.39 -32.88 -24.92
C PHE A 60 -14.50 -32.60 -25.96
N GLY A 61 -14.68 -33.48 -26.94
CA GLY A 61 -15.62 -33.26 -28.03
C GLY A 61 -15.17 -32.16 -28.99
N ARG A 62 -16.13 -31.55 -29.67
CA ARG A 62 -15.91 -30.43 -30.61
C ARG A 62 -15.78 -29.11 -29.84
N TYR A 63 -14.69 -28.38 -30.04
CA TYR A 63 -14.48 -27.07 -29.41
C TYR A 63 -13.87 -26.06 -30.39
N ILE A 64 -13.95 -24.79 -30.01
CA ILE A 64 -13.49 -23.66 -30.83
C ILE A 64 -12.02 -23.39 -30.54
N VAL A 65 -11.24 -23.19 -31.59
CA VAL A 65 -9.85 -22.74 -31.55
C VAL A 65 -9.71 -21.42 -32.31
N TRP A 66 -8.76 -20.60 -31.85
CA TRP A 66 -8.50 -19.26 -32.32
C TRP A 66 -7.02 -19.13 -32.73
N PRO A 67 -6.69 -18.27 -33.69
CA PRO A 67 -5.30 -17.98 -34.02
C PRO A 67 -4.61 -17.24 -32.85
N GLY A 68 -3.34 -17.54 -32.59
CA GLY A 68 -2.56 -16.86 -31.55
C GLY A 68 -2.44 -15.33 -31.76
N ALA A 69 -2.52 -14.86 -33.02
CA ALA A 69 -2.54 -13.44 -33.36
C ALA A 69 -3.73 -12.67 -32.75
N LEU A 70 -4.80 -13.37 -32.37
CA LEU A 70 -5.99 -12.77 -31.77
C LEU A 70 -5.69 -12.11 -30.42
N VAL A 71 -4.61 -12.49 -29.73
CA VAL A 71 -4.14 -11.84 -28.50
C VAL A 71 -3.92 -10.33 -28.70
N GLN A 72 -3.51 -9.91 -29.89
CA GLN A 72 -3.24 -8.50 -30.22
C GLN A 72 -4.45 -7.78 -30.83
N HIS A 73 -5.62 -8.43 -30.86
CA HIS A 73 -6.80 -7.86 -31.50
C HIS A 73 -7.35 -6.67 -30.68
N PRO A 74 -7.68 -5.52 -31.32
CA PRO A 74 -8.14 -4.30 -30.63
C PRO A 74 -9.34 -4.50 -29.69
N LEU A 75 -10.24 -5.44 -30.03
CA LEU A 75 -11.40 -5.76 -29.19
C LEU A 75 -11.05 -6.61 -27.97
N LEU A 76 -9.97 -7.40 -28.02
CA LEU A 76 -9.49 -8.18 -26.88
C LEU A 76 -8.56 -7.35 -26.00
N SER A 77 -7.77 -6.43 -26.56
CA SER A 77 -7.04 -5.42 -25.78
C SER A 77 -7.99 -4.46 -25.04
N ALA A 78 -9.16 -4.16 -25.60
CA ALA A 78 -10.21 -3.42 -24.89
C ALA A 78 -10.79 -4.18 -23.67
N ILE A 79 -10.62 -5.52 -23.59
CA ILE A 79 -11.04 -6.31 -22.43
C ILE A 79 -10.05 -6.16 -21.29
N GLU A 80 -8.75 -6.15 -21.58
CA GLU A 80 -7.71 -5.82 -20.59
C GLU A 80 -7.94 -4.42 -20.02
N SER A 81 -8.31 -3.46 -20.88
CA SER A 81 -8.65 -2.10 -20.42
C SER A 81 -9.93 -2.02 -19.58
N ASN A 82 -10.87 -2.93 -19.79
CA ASN A 82 -12.07 -3.06 -18.94
C ASN A 82 -11.85 -3.94 -17.70
N GLN A 83 -10.66 -4.52 -17.53
CA GLN A 83 -10.35 -5.32 -16.35
C GLN A 83 -10.23 -4.40 -15.14
N ARG A 84 -11.07 -4.67 -14.14
CA ARG A 84 -11.01 -3.97 -12.86
C ARG A 84 -10.25 -4.79 -11.84
N ILE A 85 -9.36 -4.12 -11.12
CA ILE A 85 -8.56 -4.67 -10.04
C ILE A 85 -8.93 -4.02 -8.71
N THR A 86 -8.91 -4.81 -7.66
CA THR A 86 -9.07 -4.37 -6.27
C THR A 86 -7.69 -4.22 -5.63
N ALA A 87 -7.60 -3.55 -4.48
CA ALA A 87 -6.36 -3.48 -3.71
C ALA A 87 -5.73 -4.86 -3.42
N SER A 88 -6.55 -5.90 -3.24
CA SER A 88 -6.07 -7.27 -3.07
C SER A 88 -5.37 -7.82 -4.32
N GLN A 89 -5.87 -7.48 -5.51
CA GLN A 89 -5.27 -7.86 -6.79
C GLN A 89 -4.04 -7.01 -7.12
N MET A 90 -4.02 -5.73 -6.70
CA MET A 90 -2.87 -4.83 -6.86
C MET A 90 -1.60 -5.36 -6.17
N ARG A 91 -1.73 -6.22 -5.16
CA ARG A 91 -0.61 -6.91 -4.51
C ARG A 91 0.27 -7.69 -5.49
N ARG A 92 -0.26 -8.16 -6.63
CA ARG A 92 0.55 -8.82 -7.67
C ARG A 92 1.68 -7.92 -8.18
N TYR A 93 1.42 -6.61 -8.25
CA TYR A 93 2.38 -5.61 -8.71
C TYR A 93 3.23 -5.07 -7.56
N TYR A 94 2.67 -5.02 -6.35
CA TYR A 94 3.36 -4.54 -5.13
C TYR A 94 3.43 -5.66 -4.08
N PRO A 95 4.33 -6.65 -4.23
CA PRO A 95 4.33 -7.86 -3.39
C PRO A 95 4.68 -7.60 -1.92
N ARG A 96 5.38 -6.49 -1.64
CA ARG A 96 5.76 -6.05 -0.29
C ARG A 96 4.62 -5.39 0.48
N LEU A 97 3.56 -4.97 -0.21
CA LEU A 97 2.43 -4.27 0.41
C LEU A 97 1.25 -5.22 0.63
N GLN A 98 0.70 -5.20 1.84
CA GLN A 98 -0.53 -5.90 2.16
C GLN A 98 -1.76 -5.15 1.62
N PRO A 99 -2.89 -5.83 1.34
CA PRO A 99 -4.10 -5.18 0.83
C PRO A 99 -4.62 -4.04 1.71
N ARG A 100 -4.45 -4.13 3.04
CA ARG A 100 -4.81 -3.03 3.97
C ARG A 100 -3.91 -1.81 3.78
N GLN A 101 -2.60 -2.02 3.66
CA GLN A 101 -1.63 -0.95 3.40
C GLN A 101 -1.90 -0.27 2.06
N LEU A 102 -2.20 -1.06 1.02
CA LEU A 102 -2.59 -0.54 -0.30
C LEU A 102 -3.85 0.34 -0.19
N ASN A 103 -4.88 -0.12 0.51
CA ASN A 103 -6.08 0.68 0.68
C ASN A 103 -5.83 1.98 1.45
N ARG A 104 -5.01 1.94 2.50
CA ARG A 104 -4.61 3.13 3.26
C ARG A 104 -3.79 4.10 2.41
N ALA A 105 -2.88 3.59 1.59
CA ALA A 105 -2.10 4.40 0.65
C ALA A 105 -3.00 5.09 -0.39
N LEU A 106 -3.93 4.36 -1.00
CA LEU A 106 -4.90 4.96 -1.93
C LEU A 106 -5.77 6.01 -1.23
N ALA A 107 -6.08 5.81 0.05
CA ALA A 107 -6.81 6.80 0.83
C ALA A 107 -6.00 8.06 1.13
N GLU A 108 -4.71 7.91 1.40
CA GLU A 108 -3.77 9.01 1.58
C GLU A 108 -3.66 9.88 0.32
N LEU A 109 -3.65 9.26 -0.87
CA LEU A 109 -3.73 9.95 -2.16
C LEU A 109 -5.09 10.60 -2.44
N GLY A 110 -6.06 10.47 -1.53
CA GLY A 110 -7.40 11.02 -1.67
C GLY A 110 -8.25 10.29 -2.71
N LEU A 111 -7.89 9.06 -3.11
CA LEU A 111 -8.62 8.27 -4.10
C LEU A 111 -9.82 7.53 -3.50
N GLN A 112 -9.75 7.22 -2.21
CA GLN A 112 -10.81 6.56 -1.46
C GLN A 112 -10.79 7.03 -0.01
N ARG A 113 -11.84 6.71 0.75
CA ARG A 113 -11.94 7.04 2.17
C ARG A 113 -12.45 5.84 2.95
N HIS A 114 -11.98 5.69 4.19
CA HIS A 114 -12.50 4.69 5.09
C HIS A 114 -13.75 5.23 5.82
N SER A 115 -14.82 4.44 5.85
CA SER A 115 -16.10 4.76 6.50
C SER A 115 -16.57 3.58 7.36
N ILE A 116 -17.68 3.76 8.09
CA ILE A 116 -18.32 2.65 8.82
C ILE A 116 -18.86 1.55 7.91
N LEU A 117 -19.09 1.85 6.63
CA LEU A 117 -19.62 0.93 5.62
C LEU A 117 -18.50 0.25 4.81
N GLY A 118 -17.23 0.61 5.05
CA GLY A 118 -16.07 0.11 4.29
C GLY A 118 -15.36 1.23 3.53
N TRP A 119 -14.80 0.91 2.36
CA TRP A 119 -14.10 1.87 1.52
C TRP A 119 -15.06 2.55 0.55
N GLU A 120 -15.15 3.87 0.67
CA GLU A 120 -15.97 4.71 -0.20
C GLU A 120 -15.09 5.45 -1.20
N LEU A 121 -15.61 5.64 -2.41
CA LEU A 121 -14.92 6.33 -3.48
C LEU A 121 -15.03 7.86 -3.31
N THR A 122 -13.92 8.58 -3.49
CA THR A 122 -13.92 10.05 -3.52
C THR A 122 -14.20 10.58 -4.93
N ASP A 123 -14.49 11.88 -5.06
CA ASP A 123 -14.66 12.52 -6.37
C ASP A 123 -13.37 12.43 -7.21
N PHE A 124 -12.21 12.56 -6.58
CA PHE A 124 -10.92 12.42 -7.24
C PHE A 124 -10.68 10.98 -7.71
N GLY A 125 -10.99 9.99 -6.88
CA GLY A 125 -10.94 8.58 -7.27
C GLY A 125 -11.89 8.25 -8.43
N ARG A 126 -13.07 8.85 -8.44
CA ARG A 126 -14.03 8.69 -9.55
C ARG A 126 -13.49 9.25 -10.86
N HIS A 127 -12.77 10.38 -10.82
CA HIS A 127 -12.12 10.95 -12.00
C HIS A 127 -11.08 10.01 -12.61
N LEU A 128 -10.36 9.24 -11.78
CA LEU A 128 -9.41 8.20 -12.19
C LEU A 128 -10.09 6.86 -12.56
N GLY A 129 -11.42 6.85 -12.71
CA GLY A 129 -12.16 5.69 -13.17
C GLY A 129 -12.47 4.65 -12.08
N GLY A 130 -12.27 4.98 -10.80
CA GLY A 130 -12.64 4.12 -9.68
C GLY A 130 -14.15 3.84 -9.65
N GLN A 131 -14.53 2.66 -9.15
CA GLN A 131 -15.92 2.25 -8.96
C GLN A 131 -16.10 1.64 -7.56
N GLN A 132 -17.08 2.15 -6.83
CA GLN A 132 -17.50 1.58 -5.56
C GLN A 132 -18.46 0.42 -5.81
N VAL A 133 -18.23 -0.69 -5.12
CA VAL A 133 -19.00 -1.93 -5.22
C VAL A 133 -19.36 -2.40 -3.82
N GLU A 134 -20.55 -2.97 -3.66
CA GLU A 134 -20.97 -3.61 -2.42
C GLU A 134 -20.62 -5.09 -2.46
N SER A 135 -20.09 -5.62 -1.36
CA SER A 135 -19.80 -7.04 -1.24
C SER A 135 -21.05 -7.84 -0.91
N ASP A 136 -21.47 -8.74 -1.81
CA ASP A 136 -22.64 -9.61 -1.58
C ASP A 136 -22.55 -10.46 -0.30
N SER A 137 -21.33 -10.75 0.17
CA SER A 137 -21.10 -11.62 1.34
C SER A 137 -21.06 -10.89 2.67
N THR A 138 -20.65 -9.61 2.67
CA THR A 138 -20.41 -8.84 3.91
C THR A 138 -21.24 -7.56 4.00
N GLY A 139 -21.85 -7.12 2.90
CA GLY A 139 -22.53 -5.82 2.79
C GLY A 139 -21.58 -4.62 2.86
N ALA A 140 -20.27 -4.85 2.93
CA ALA A 140 -19.28 -3.78 3.01
C ALA A 140 -18.95 -3.22 1.63
N PHE A 141 -18.75 -1.91 1.53
CA PHE A 141 -18.27 -1.26 0.34
C PHE A 141 -16.76 -1.46 0.16
N TYR A 142 -16.37 -1.69 -1.09
CA TYR A 142 -15.00 -1.69 -1.53
C TYR A 142 -14.87 -0.95 -2.87
N VAL A 143 -13.66 -0.53 -3.19
CA VAL A 143 -13.37 0.19 -4.44
C VAL A 143 -12.60 -0.71 -5.40
N SER A 144 -12.98 -0.67 -6.66
CA SER A 144 -12.30 -1.31 -7.78
C SER A 144 -11.79 -0.26 -8.77
N TRP A 145 -10.63 -0.52 -9.35
CA TRP A 145 -9.89 0.39 -10.19
C TRP A 145 -9.68 -0.20 -11.57
N PRO A 146 -9.61 0.60 -12.65
CA PRO A 146 -9.11 0.13 -13.94
C PRO A 146 -7.71 -0.44 -13.79
N HIS A 147 -7.33 -1.42 -14.61
CA HIS A 147 -6.01 -2.06 -14.51
C HIS A 147 -4.87 -1.04 -14.68
N GLU A 148 -5.07 -0.04 -15.53
CA GLU A 148 -4.11 1.02 -15.89
C GLU A 148 -3.74 1.93 -14.71
N ILE A 149 -4.46 1.85 -13.59
CA ILE A 149 -4.09 2.62 -12.38
C ILE A 149 -2.69 2.28 -11.88
N VAL A 150 -2.22 1.06 -12.13
CA VAL A 150 -0.88 0.59 -11.74
C VAL A 150 0.19 1.29 -12.56
N ASP A 151 -0.12 1.68 -13.81
CA ASP A 151 0.79 2.38 -14.71
C ASP A 151 0.76 3.89 -14.52
N HIS A 152 -0.17 4.42 -13.71
CA HIS A 152 -0.26 5.85 -13.46
C HIS A 152 0.99 6.33 -12.70
N PRO A 153 1.80 7.24 -13.26
CA PRO A 153 3.17 7.49 -12.79
C PRO A 153 3.22 7.99 -11.34
N VAL A 154 2.26 8.82 -10.94
CA VAL A 154 2.18 9.32 -9.55
C VAL A 154 1.79 8.21 -8.58
N ILE A 155 0.84 7.35 -8.95
CA ILE A 155 0.34 6.30 -8.05
C ILE A 155 1.43 5.24 -7.90
N HIS A 156 2.05 4.84 -9.00
CA HIS A 156 3.17 3.92 -9.00
C HIS A 156 4.32 4.43 -8.12
N ARG A 157 4.74 5.70 -8.29
CA ARG A 157 5.80 6.30 -7.48
C ARG A 157 5.46 6.27 -5.98
N GLU A 158 4.25 6.67 -5.59
CA GLU A 158 3.89 6.74 -4.18
C GLU A 158 3.74 5.35 -3.54
N LEU A 159 3.18 4.38 -4.26
CA LEU A 159 3.10 3.00 -3.77
C LEU A 159 4.48 2.35 -3.67
N GLU A 160 5.37 2.60 -4.63
CA GLU A 160 6.74 2.09 -4.59
C GLU A 160 7.52 2.72 -3.43
N ARG A 161 7.35 4.03 -3.19
CA ARG A 161 7.93 4.73 -2.03
C ARG A 161 7.50 4.11 -0.70
N LEU A 162 6.24 3.71 -0.57
CA LEU A 162 5.73 3.02 0.62
C LEU A 162 6.23 1.58 0.76
N SER A 163 6.64 0.96 -0.34
CA SER A 163 7.25 -0.38 -0.32
C SER A 163 8.72 -0.35 0.15
N GLY A 164 9.35 0.82 0.12
CA GLY A 164 10.67 1.07 0.68
C GLY A 164 10.59 1.17 2.21
N GLN A 165 11.52 0.52 2.91
CA GLN A 165 11.67 0.73 4.35
C GLN A 165 12.30 2.11 4.61
N PRO A 166 11.99 2.76 5.74
CA PRO A 166 12.66 4.01 6.11
C PRO A 166 14.17 3.76 6.27
N GLU A 167 14.98 4.36 5.40
CA GLU A 167 16.44 4.30 5.43
C GLU A 167 16.98 5.11 6.61
N CYS A 168 17.04 4.50 7.78
CA CYS A 168 17.59 5.13 8.99
C CYS A 168 19.04 4.73 9.31
N ALA A 169 19.58 3.70 8.66
CA ALA A 169 20.81 3.04 9.12
C ALA A 169 22.10 3.47 8.39
N GLU A 170 22.02 4.08 7.20
CA GLU A 170 23.21 4.32 6.38
C GLU A 170 23.88 5.67 6.63
N GLN A 171 23.12 6.69 7.04
CA GLN A 171 23.63 8.05 7.24
C GLN A 171 24.44 8.22 8.54
N ASN A 172 24.22 7.38 9.56
CA ASN A 172 25.01 7.40 10.79
C ASN A 172 26.45 6.92 10.55
N ARG A 173 26.68 5.96 9.64
CA ARG A 173 28.03 5.46 9.37
C ARG A 173 28.89 6.46 8.60
N GLU A 174 28.30 7.20 7.66
CA GLU A 174 29.02 8.25 6.91
C GLU A 174 29.22 9.51 7.75
N ALA A 175 28.25 9.90 8.59
CA ALA A 175 28.39 11.05 9.49
C ALA A 175 29.40 10.81 10.62
N GLU A 176 29.49 9.59 11.17
CA GLU A 176 30.53 9.22 12.14
C GLU A 176 31.93 9.19 11.50
N HIS A 177 32.05 8.76 10.23
CA HIS A 177 33.33 8.77 9.51
C HIS A 177 33.76 10.19 9.07
N ALA A 178 32.80 11.05 8.71
CA ALA A 178 33.08 12.45 8.35
C ALA A 178 33.35 13.33 9.59
N GLY A 179 32.68 13.07 10.72
CA GLY A 179 32.89 13.79 11.98
C GLY A 179 34.26 13.51 12.62
N ALA A 180 34.77 12.29 12.50
CA ALA A 180 36.09 11.92 13.02
C ALA A 180 37.26 12.56 12.24
N ALA A 181 37.04 13.02 10.99
CA ALA A 181 38.07 13.66 10.17
C ALA A 181 38.25 15.17 10.43
N LEU A 182 37.30 15.83 11.11
CA LEU A 182 37.30 17.28 11.32
C LEU A 182 37.69 17.75 12.74
N GLU A 183 37.97 16.85 13.69
CA GLU A 183 38.33 17.21 15.08
C GLU A 183 39.77 17.73 15.29
N SER A 184 40.49 18.17 14.24
CA SER A 184 41.88 18.66 14.36
C SER A 184 42.17 20.04 13.77
N ALA A 185 41.17 20.91 13.66
CA ALA A 185 41.39 22.31 13.31
C ALA A 185 40.71 23.23 14.33
N GLU A 186 41.51 24.01 15.06
CA GLU A 186 41.00 25.01 16.00
C GLU A 186 40.10 26.03 15.30
N PRO A 187 39.04 26.52 15.97
CA PRO A 187 38.14 27.50 15.37
C PRO A 187 38.83 28.88 15.31
N ASP A 188 39.01 29.40 14.09
CA ASP A 188 39.55 30.73 13.86
C ASP A 188 38.55 31.81 14.34
N LEU A 189 38.93 32.50 15.41
CA LEU A 189 38.11 33.47 16.16
C LEU A 189 37.91 34.80 15.42
N PHE A 190 38.47 34.98 14.22
CA PHE A 190 38.43 36.25 13.47
C PHE A 190 37.68 36.20 12.12
N ALA A 191 36.99 35.12 11.79
CA ALA A 191 36.14 35.06 10.59
C ALA A 191 34.75 35.70 10.83
N GLN A 192 34.73 36.97 11.23
CA GLN A 192 33.57 37.83 10.99
C GLN A 192 33.96 38.79 9.88
N VAL A 193 33.31 38.68 8.71
CA VAL A 193 32.86 39.77 7.83
C VAL A 193 32.25 39.14 6.56
N GLU A 194 30.98 39.50 6.32
CA GLU A 194 30.23 39.45 5.05
C GLU A 194 29.67 38.12 4.51
N ALA A 195 28.50 37.72 5.03
CA ALA A 195 27.44 37.13 4.20
C ALA A 195 26.06 37.36 4.84
N GLU A 196 25.13 37.90 4.05
CA GLU A 196 23.72 38.12 4.40
C GLU A 196 22.95 36.81 4.71
N PRO A 197 21.81 36.89 5.44
CA PRO A 197 21.21 35.74 6.11
C PRO A 197 20.13 35.07 5.25
N ALA A 198 20.42 33.93 4.61
CA ALA A 198 19.37 33.11 4.02
C ALA A 198 19.79 31.65 3.87
N SER A 199 20.02 30.98 5.00
CA SER A 199 19.86 29.54 5.16
C SER A 199 20.01 29.28 6.65
N ARG A 200 18.88 29.13 7.36
CA ARG A 200 18.90 28.49 8.68
C ARG A 200 19.62 27.16 8.47
N SER A 201 20.82 27.05 9.02
CA SER A 201 21.47 25.80 9.28
C SER A 201 20.48 25.00 10.13
N VAL A 202 19.70 24.15 9.46
CA VAL A 202 19.06 23.03 10.10
C VAL A 202 20.23 22.22 10.62
N GLN A 203 20.51 22.37 11.91
CA GLN A 203 21.26 21.36 12.65
C GLN A 203 20.60 20.04 12.26
N ALA A 204 21.27 19.27 11.41
CA ALA A 204 20.82 17.96 10.99
C ALA A 204 20.93 17.07 12.22
N SER A 205 19.92 17.13 13.08
CA SER A 205 19.64 16.09 14.04
C SER A 205 19.36 14.85 13.21
N SER A 206 20.30 13.91 13.21
CA SER A 206 20.27 12.59 12.58
C SER A 206 19.07 11.77 13.08
N GLY A 207 17.88 12.17 12.66
CA GLY A 207 16.60 11.61 13.06
C GLY A 207 15.92 10.96 11.87
N CYS A 208 15.31 9.81 12.11
CA CYS A 208 14.36 9.22 11.19
C CYS A 208 13.18 10.18 11.00
N SER A 209 12.58 10.26 9.82
CA SER A 209 11.37 11.06 9.59
C SER A 209 10.21 10.17 9.19
N GLY A 210 9.04 10.44 9.77
CA GLY A 210 7.77 9.95 9.25
C GLY A 210 7.42 10.61 7.93
N ILE A 211 6.54 9.96 7.17
CA ILE A 211 5.98 10.45 5.89
C ILE A 211 5.17 11.73 6.09
N ASP A 212 4.60 11.91 7.28
CA ASP A 212 3.85 13.08 7.71
C ASP A 212 4.74 14.26 8.15
N GLY A 213 6.06 14.08 8.14
CA GLY A 213 7.05 15.09 8.52
C GLY A 213 7.42 15.11 10.00
N HIS A 214 6.91 14.19 10.82
CA HIS A 214 7.39 14.07 12.20
C HIS A 214 8.82 13.55 12.26
N GLN A 215 9.66 14.19 13.07
CA GLN A 215 10.98 13.69 13.41
C GLN A 215 10.86 12.62 14.50
N THR A 216 11.40 11.44 14.24
CA THR A 216 11.40 10.29 15.14
C THR A 216 12.83 9.93 15.56
N GLY A 217 12.95 9.34 16.74
CA GLY A 217 14.24 9.01 17.35
C GLY A 217 14.75 7.61 17.02
N SER A 218 13.98 6.80 16.30
CA SER A 218 14.36 5.43 15.90
C SER A 218 13.63 4.97 14.64
N PRO A 219 14.15 3.92 13.96
CA PRO A 219 13.46 3.32 12.81
C PRO A 219 12.09 2.76 13.17
N LEU A 220 11.95 2.12 14.34
CA LEU A 220 10.67 1.60 14.84
C LEU A 220 9.64 2.72 15.01
N GLN A 221 10.05 3.85 15.60
CA GLN A 221 9.18 5.01 15.73
C GLN A 221 8.77 5.55 14.35
N ALA A 222 9.67 5.64 13.37
CA ALA A 222 9.29 6.04 12.01
C ALA A 222 8.25 5.10 11.39
N VAL A 223 8.41 3.78 11.53
CA VAL A 223 7.43 2.83 10.99
C VAL A 223 6.07 2.95 11.70
N VAL A 224 6.06 3.10 13.03
CA VAL A 224 4.81 3.30 13.80
C VAL A 224 4.14 4.63 13.44
N CYS A 225 4.92 5.71 13.29
CA CYS A 225 4.44 7.01 12.83
C CYS A 225 3.77 6.91 11.45
N ASN A 226 4.44 6.27 10.48
CA ASN A 226 3.89 6.02 9.15
C ASN A 226 2.60 5.19 9.23
N TRP A 227 2.56 4.18 10.10
CA TRP A 227 1.36 3.37 10.29
C TRP A 227 0.19 4.22 10.82
N LEU A 228 0.41 5.06 11.83
CA LEU A 228 -0.59 5.95 12.41
C LEU A 228 -1.10 6.97 11.37
N TYR A 229 -0.19 7.55 10.59
CA TYR A 229 -0.52 8.47 9.50
C TYR A 229 -1.37 7.80 8.40
N LEU A 230 -0.93 6.65 7.89
CA LEU A 230 -1.64 5.91 6.85
C LEU A 230 -2.99 5.37 7.34
N ALA A 231 -3.11 5.08 8.63
CA ALA A 231 -4.39 4.78 9.29
C ALA A 231 -5.31 6.01 9.45
N GLN A 232 -4.89 7.20 9.00
CA GLN A 232 -5.59 8.47 9.11
C GLN A 232 -5.89 8.85 10.56
N LEU A 233 -5.00 8.46 11.48
CA LEU A 233 -5.09 8.79 12.90
C LEU A 233 -4.25 10.03 13.19
N ALA A 234 -4.93 11.10 13.62
CA ALA A 234 -4.25 12.25 14.20
C ALA A 234 -3.43 11.78 15.40
N HIS A 235 -2.15 12.12 15.41
CA HIS A 235 -1.23 11.74 16.48
C HIS A 235 -0.20 12.85 16.69
N ALA A 236 0.32 12.92 17.91
CA ALA A 236 1.42 13.80 18.29
C ALA A 236 2.62 12.97 18.72
N THR A 237 3.83 13.49 18.50
CA THR A 237 5.07 12.87 18.98
C THR A 237 5.55 13.52 20.28
N ARG A 238 6.30 12.76 21.09
CA ARG A 238 6.94 13.22 22.34
C ARG A 238 5.97 13.97 23.28
N ARG A 239 4.81 13.37 23.54
CA ARG A 239 3.78 14.00 24.37
C ARG A 239 4.04 13.76 25.86
N ALA A 240 4.08 14.83 26.64
CA ALA A 240 4.18 14.74 28.09
C ALA A 240 2.96 14.00 28.69
N LEU A 241 3.22 13.12 29.65
CA LEU A 241 2.18 12.50 30.46
C LEU A 241 1.55 13.58 31.38
N PRO A 242 0.28 13.44 31.77
CA PRO A 242 -0.44 14.42 32.57
C PRO A 242 -0.10 14.26 34.06
N VAL A 243 1.19 14.27 34.40
CA VAL A 243 1.73 14.10 35.77
C VAL A 243 2.81 15.15 36.05
N GLU A 244 3.14 15.36 37.33
CA GLU A 244 4.20 16.30 37.73
C GLU A 244 5.60 15.83 37.31
N GLU A 245 5.80 14.51 37.25
CA GLU A 245 7.06 13.91 36.80
C GLU A 245 7.29 14.22 35.31
N PRO A 246 8.51 14.63 34.89
CA PRO A 246 8.82 14.95 33.51
C PRO A 246 8.95 13.68 32.68
N LEU A 247 7.80 13.12 32.28
CA LEU A 247 7.67 11.88 31.52
C LEU A 247 7.04 12.17 30.16
N TRP A 248 7.55 11.53 29.12
CA TRP A 248 7.07 11.68 27.74
C TRP A 248 6.84 10.33 27.10
N ALA A 249 5.69 10.18 26.44
CA ALA A 249 5.41 9.06 25.57
C ALA A 249 5.89 9.34 24.14
N ASP A 250 6.25 8.30 23.40
CA ASP A 250 6.70 8.42 22.01
C ASP A 250 5.58 8.97 21.11
N PHE A 251 4.35 8.45 21.24
CA PHE A 251 3.16 8.93 20.53
C PHE A 251 1.96 9.16 21.44
N TYR A 252 1.07 10.06 21.02
CA TYR A 252 -0.23 10.29 21.65
C TYR A 252 -1.34 10.46 20.63
N LEU A 253 -2.44 9.74 20.82
CA LEU A 253 -3.63 9.81 19.97
C LEU A 253 -4.77 10.53 20.72
N PRO A 254 -5.13 11.76 20.34
CA PRO A 254 -6.20 12.52 21.00
C PRO A 254 -7.58 11.85 20.90
N ALA A 255 -7.87 11.15 19.80
CA ALA A 255 -9.17 10.53 19.54
C ALA A 255 -9.61 9.52 20.62
N GLY A 256 -8.66 8.92 21.34
CA GLY A 256 -8.97 8.04 22.47
C GLY A 256 -8.10 8.26 23.69
N SER A 257 -7.37 9.39 23.78
CA SER A 257 -6.41 9.70 24.84
C SER A 257 -5.45 8.54 25.12
N VAL A 258 -4.86 7.98 24.06
CA VAL A 258 -3.98 6.81 24.13
C VAL A 258 -2.52 7.25 24.00
N TYR A 259 -1.69 6.82 24.94
CA TYR A 259 -0.24 6.97 24.91
C TYR A 259 0.40 5.71 24.33
N ILE A 260 1.44 5.83 23.50
CA ILE A 260 2.12 4.69 22.88
C ILE A 260 3.62 4.87 23.03
N ASP A 261 4.30 3.82 23.52
CA ASP A 261 5.77 3.75 23.54
C ASP A 261 6.28 2.61 22.64
N CYS A 262 7.34 2.91 21.89
CA CYS A 262 8.03 1.95 21.05
C CYS A 262 9.18 1.31 21.84
N TRP A 263 9.37 0.00 21.78
CA TRP A 263 10.47 -0.71 22.46
C TRP A 263 11.47 -1.20 21.43
N ASP A 264 12.52 -0.39 21.23
CA ASP A 264 13.65 -0.70 20.34
C ASP A 264 14.64 -1.65 21.02
N ASP A 265 15.17 -2.63 20.29
CA ASP A 265 16.14 -3.61 20.82
C ASP A 265 17.48 -2.97 21.22
N GLU A 266 17.88 -1.89 20.54
CA GLU A 266 19.13 -1.15 20.79
C GLU A 266 18.95 0.09 21.67
N ALA A 267 17.81 0.21 22.38
CA ALA A 267 17.55 1.39 23.20
C ALA A 267 18.54 1.52 24.37
N ALA A 268 19.11 2.72 24.53
CA ALA A 268 19.99 3.03 25.65
C ALA A 268 19.28 2.83 27.02
N PRO A 269 19.98 2.36 28.07
CA PRO A 269 19.38 2.08 29.38
C PRO A 269 18.53 3.21 29.98
N PRO A 270 18.88 4.51 29.86
CA PRO A 270 18.03 5.60 30.36
C PRO A 270 16.67 5.69 29.66
N LYS A 271 16.59 5.39 28.35
CA LYS A 271 15.33 5.37 27.60
C LYS A 271 14.44 4.21 28.06
N LEU A 272 15.03 3.04 28.30
CA LEU A 272 14.31 1.87 28.84
C LEU A 272 13.75 2.15 30.23
N ALA A 273 14.53 2.78 31.11
CA ALA A 273 14.07 3.19 32.44
C ALA A 273 12.90 4.19 32.36
N ALA A 274 12.97 5.17 31.46
CA ALA A 274 11.87 6.12 31.24
C ALA A 274 10.59 5.43 30.75
N ARG A 275 10.68 4.48 29.81
CA ARG A 275 9.53 3.71 29.30
C ARG A 275 8.91 2.80 30.36
N LEU A 276 9.74 2.17 31.20
CA LEU A 276 9.25 1.42 32.37
C LEU A 276 8.49 2.35 33.33
N ARG A 277 9.03 3.54 33.60
CA ARG A 277 8.36 4.54 34.44
C ARG A 277 7.05 5.03 33.83
N ASN A 278 7.01 5.29 32.52
CA ASN A 278 5.79 5.64 31.79
C ASN A 278 4.72 4.56 31.97
N LYS A 279 5.09 3.28 31.82
CA LYS A 279 4.17 2.15 31.98
C LYS A 279 3.61 2.05 33.39
N GLU A 280 4.45 2.24 34.41
CA GLU A 280 4.03 2.25 35.81
C GLU A 280 3.06 3.39 36.11
N VAL A 281 3.40 4.62 35.69
CA VAL A 281 2.58 5.81 35.92
C VAL A 281 1.25 5.71 35.18
N CYS A 282 1.26 5.30 33.91
CA CYS A 282 0.02 5.10 33.16
C CYS A 282 -0.90 4.09 33.84
N LYS A 283 -0.34 3.01 34.41
CA LYS A 283 -1.13 2.01 35.13
C LYS A 283 -1.67 2.55 36.46
N ALA A 284 -0.88 3.32 37.20
CA ALA A 284 -1.28 3.91 38.49
C ALA A 284 -2.40 4.94 38.32
N GLU A 285 -2.29 5.79 37.30
CA GLU A 285 -3.23 6.88 37.01
C GLU A 285 -4.42 6.45 36.12
N GLY A 286 -4.46 5.19 35.67
CA GLY A 286 -5.53 4.66 34.82
C GLY A 286 -5.55 5.23 33.39
N LEU A 287 -4.39 5.70 32.89
CA LEU A 287 -4.24 6.21 31.54
C LEU A 287 -4.24 5.07 30.52
N ARG A 288 -4.79 5.32 29.33
CA ARG A 288 -4.77 4.35 28.23
C ARG A 288 -3.38 4.33 27.59
N TYR A 289 -2.75 3.16 27.60
CA TYR A 289 -1.36 3.00 27.19
C TYR A 289 -1.18 1.75 26.32
N LEU A 290 -0.34 1.85 25.28
CA LEU A 290 0.08 0.75 24.41
C LEU A 290 1.60 0.69 24.30
N GLU A 291 2.10 -0.52 24.08
CA GLU A 291 3.49 -0.77 23.80
C GLU A 291 3.64 -1.48 22.45
N VAL A 292 4.66 -1.10 21.69
CA VAL A 292 4.99 -1.71 20.39
C VAL A 292 6.44 -2.15 20.42
N ASN A 293 6.71 -3.44 20.25
CA ASN A 293 8.08 -3.97 20.25
C ASN A 293 8.67 -4.02 18.84
N ALA A 294 9.99 -3.99 18.74
CA ALA A 294 10.69 -4.17 17.47
C ALA A 294 10.35 -5.51 16.78
N ALA A 295 10.13 -6.58 17.54
CA ALA A 295 9.72 -7.88 17.01
C ALA A 295 8.32 -7.87 16.35
N ASP A 296 7.48 -6.89 16.66
CA ASP A 296 6.09 -6.80 16.20
C ASP A 296 5.92 -5.89 14.96
N VAL A 297 7.01 -5.36 14.39
CA VAL A 297 6.99 -4.41 13.26
C VAL A 297 6.25 -4.94 12.03
N GLU A 298 6.39 -6.22 11.72
CA GLU A 298 5.69 -6.84 10.59
C GLU A 298 4.19 -7.07 10.87
N ARG A 299 3.79 -7.00 12.13
CA ARG A 299 2.43 -7.30 12.63
C ARG A 299 1.75 -6.08 13.26
N LEU A 300 2.16 -4.87 12.89
CA LEU A 300 1.58 -3.63 13.43
C LEU A 300 0.07 -3.54 13.23
N ASP A 301 -0.45 -4.03 12.09
CA ASP A 301 -1.90 -4.10 11.86
C ASP A 301 -2.64 -4.95 12.91
N GLU A 302 -2.00 -5.97 13.47
CA GLU A 302 -2.57 -6.80 14.54
C GLU A 302 -2.40 -6.13 15.89
N VAL A 303 -1.18 -5.65 16.21
CA VAL A 303 -0.84 -5.08 17.52
C VAL A 303 -1.56 -3.74 17.75
N LEU A 304 -1.34 -2.78 16.85
CA LEU A 304 -1.97 -1.46 16.95
C LEU A 304 -3.45 -1.54 16.59
N GLY A 305 -3.83 -2.29 15.55
CA GLY A 305 -5.23 -2.42 15.17
C GLY A 305 -6.10 -3.01 16.29
N ARG A 306 -5.66 -4.11 16.94
CA ARG A 306 -6.39 -4.69 18.07
C ARG A 306 -6.31 -3.82 19.32
N GLY A 307 -5.14 -3.26 19.62
CA GLY A 307 -4.93 -2.41 20.79
C GLY A 307 -5.80 -1.16 20.76
N LEU A 308 -5.85 -0.47 19.62
CA LEU A 308 -6.67 0.71 19.42
C LEU A 308 -8.17 0.39 19.40
N LEU A 309 -8.56 -0.76 18.85
CA LEU A 309 -9.94 -1.23 18.90
C LEU A 309 -10.43 -1.45 20.34
N ALA A 310 -9.57 -1.95 21.24
CA ALA A 310 -9.90 -2.10 22.65
C ALA A 310 -10.20 -0.76 23.35
N PHE A 311 -9.67 0.35 22.81
CA PHE A 311 -9.98 1.71 23.26
C PHE A 311 -11.12 2.39 22.49
N GLY A 312 -11.78 1.66 21.58
CA GLY A 312 -12.89 2.14 20.77
C GLY A 312 -12.47 2.90 19.51
N ILE A 313 -11.18 2.93 19.16
CA ILE A 313 -10.67 3.56 17.95
C ILE A 313 -10.71 2.54 16.81
N ARG A 314 -11.37 2.88 15.70
CA ARG A 314 -11.44 2.04 14.49
C ARG A 314 -10.55 2.63 13.40
N CYS A 315 -9.72 1.79 12.78
CA CYS A 315 -8.70 2.15 11.79
C CYS A 315 -8.42 0.99 10.82
#